data_AF-A0A183FU94-F1
#
_entry.id   AF-A0A183FU94-F1
#
_cell.length_a   1.000
_cell.length_b   1.000
_cell.length_c   1.000
_cell.angle_alpha   90.00
_cell.angle_beta   90.00
_cell.angle_gamma   90.00
#
_symmetry.space_group_name_H-M   'P 1'
#
loop_
_entity.id
_entity.type
_entity.pdbx_description
1 polymer ?
#
loop_
_entity_poly.entity_id
_entity_poly.type
_entity_poly.pdbx_seq_one_letter_code
_entity_poly.pdbx_strand_id
1 'polypeptide(L)'
;MLEKLTRCAYPDQSEENLSRTRAGELLSLLTNWPKYVQLYTAMDIAPKELAYEMLKTMAQRCERSKRMAQAMHEEMETPKVEGPERRGGGESLDTPPPERGGARGAPRTRCPGLHMEASHF
;
A
#
# COMPACT_ATOMS: atom_id res chain seq x y z
N MET A 1 13.91 23.26 1.16
CA MET A 1 14.95 24.11 0.52
C MET A 1 14.33 24.98 -0.58
N LEU A 2 13.66 24.38 -1.57
CA LEU A 2 13.05 25.09 -2.70
C LEU A 2 12.02 26.17 -2.30
N GLU A 3 11.13 25.89 -1.35
CA GLU A 3 10.12 26.85 -0.87
C GLU A 3 10.73 28.13 -0.30
N LYS A 4 11.80 28.00 0.50
CA LYS A 4 12.51 29.14 1.08
C LYS A 4 13.23 29.95 -0.01
N LEU A 5 13.93 29.28 -0.92
CA LEU A 5 14.67 29.92 -2.01
C LEU A 5 13.75 30.72 -2.94
N THR A 6 12.65 30.12 -3.37
CA THR A 6 11.66 30.77 -4.23
C THR A 6 10.95 31.95 -3.55
N ARG A 7 10.71 31.87 -2.23
CA ARG A 7 10.18 33.00 -1.46
C ARG A 7 11.17 34.17 -1.39
N CYS A 8 12.45 33.88 -1.19
CA CYS A 8 13.48 34.92 -1.16
C CYS A 8 13.69 35.55 -2.55
N ALA A 9 13.59 34.76 -3.62
CA ALA A 9 13.77 35.24 -4.99
C ALA A 9 12.58 36.06 -5.51
N TYR A 10 11.36 35.72 -5.09
CA TYR A 10 10.13 36.38 -5.53
C TYR A 10 9.24 36.73 -4.33
N PRO A 11 9.62 37.74 -3.53
CA PRO A 11 8.88 38.09 -2.31
C PRO A 11 7.46 38.60 -2.59
N ASP A 12 7.26 39.28 -3.73
CA ASP A 12 5.99 39.92 -4.09
C ASP A 12 5.06 39.02 -4.93
N GLN A 13 5.50 37.81 -5.29
CA GLN A 13 4.65 36.88 -6.04
C GLN A 13 3.61 36.21 -5.15
N SER A 14 2.41 36.02 -5.70
CA SER A 14 1.35 35.22 -5.07
C SER A 14 1.76 33.75 -4.90
N GLU A 15 1.16 33.06 -3.94
CA GLU A 15 1.35 31.61 -3.76
C GLU A 15 1.03 30.82 -5.03
N GLU A 16 0.04 31.25 -5.79
CA GLU A 16 -0.35 30.65 -7.07
C GLU A 16 0.85 30.53 -8.02
N ASN A 17 1.54 31.65 -8.26
CA ASN A 17 2.69 31.72 -9.17
C ASN A 17 3.90 31.01 -8.60
N LEU A 18 4.13 31.14 -7.29
CA LEU A 18 5.21 30.43 -6.62
C LEU A 18 5.01 28.92 -6.63
N SER A 19 3.80 28.43 -6.43
CA SER A 19 3.45 27.01 -6.48
C SER A 19 3.67 26.43 -7.87
N ARG A 20 3.20 27.11 -8.92
CA ARG A 20 3.51 26.75 -10.32
C ARG A 20 5.02 26.69 -10.60
N THR A 21 5.76 27.71 -10.17
CA THR A 21 7.21 27.79 -10.36
C THR A 21 7.93 26.64 -9.65
N ARG A 22 7.61 26.42 -8.37
CA ARG A 22 8.18 25.32 -7.57
C ARG A 22 7.82 23.96 -8.16
N ALA A 23 6.60 23.80 -8.68
CA ALA A 23 6.17 22.56 -9.31
C ALA A 23 6.98 22.26 -10.59
N GLY A 24 7.21 23.27 -11.43
CA GLY A 24 8.06 23.14 -12.62
C GLY A 24 9.50 22.75 -12.28
N GLU A 25 10.08 23.40 -11.26
CA GLU A 25 11.42 23.05 -10.75
C GLU A 25 11.47 21.65 -10.16
N LEU A 26 10.46 21.23 -9.39
CA LEU A 26 10.40 19.87 -8.89
C LEU A 26 10.26 18.85 -10.02
N LEU A 27 9.47 19.16 -11.04
CA LEU A 27 9.24 18.27 -12.17
C LEU A 27 10.48 18.12 -13.05
N SER A 28 11.27 19.19 -13.24
CA SER A 28 12.54 19.14 -13.98
C SER A 28 13.54 18.16 -13.35
N LEU A 29 13.57 18.11 -12.00
CA LEU A 29 14.39 17.17 -11.23
C LEU A 29 13.90 15.71 -11.35
N LEU A 30 12.65 15.49 -11.74
CA LEU A 30 12.02 14.17 -11.85
C LEU A 30 11.90 13.65 -13.29
N THR A 31 12.58 14.30 -14.24
CA THR A 31 12.53 13.96 -15.69
C THR A 31 12.93 12.51 -16.00
N ASN A 32 13.90 11.95 -15.28
CA ASN A 32 14.35 10.57 -15.46
C ASN A 32 13.49 9.54 -14.70
N TRP A 33 12.42 9.96 -14.04
CA TRP A 33 11.66 9.08 -13.18
C TRP A 33 10.62 8.28 -13.99
N PRO A 34 10.38 6.98 -13.67
CA PRO A 34 9.54 6.09 -14.51
C PRO A 34 8.07 6.52 -14.65
N LYS A 35 7.63 7.48 -13.84
CA LYS A 35 6.26 8.01 -13.81
C LYS A 35 6.21 9.51 -14.14
N TYR A 36 7.25 10.06 -14.77
CA TYR A 36 7.34 11.47 -15.12
C TYR A 36 6.08 11.98 -15.85
N VAL A 37 5.58 11.23 -16.84
CA VAL A 37 4.38 11.63 -17.60
C VAL A 37 3.16 11.77 -16.68
N GLN A 38 2.97 10.87 -15.73
CA GLN A 38 1.85 10.93 -14.78
C GLN A 38 1.98 12.12 -13.83
N LEU A 39 3.21 12.46 -13.44
CA LEU A 39 3.52 13.63 -12.61
C LEU A 39 3.29 14.94 -13.37
N TYR A 40 3.68 15.00 -14.64
CA TYR A 40 3.40 16.13 -15.53
C TYR A 40 1.89 16.35 -15.68
N THR A 41 1.13 15.29 -16.02
CA THR A 41 -0.33 15.39 -16.14
C THR A 41 -0.97 15.86 -14.85
N ALA A 42 -0.54 15.34 -13.69
CA ALA A 42 -1.06 15.75 -12.40
C ALA A 42 -0.78 17.23 -12.08
N MET A 43 0.41 17.72 -12.44
CA MET A 43 0.75 19.14 -12.29
C MET A 43 -0.08 20.03 -13.22
N ASP A 44 -0.31 19.59 -14.47
CA ASP A 44 -1.03 20.37 -15.49
C ASP A 44 -2.51 20.59 -15.12
N ILE A 45 -3.15 19.57 -14.53
CA ILE A 45 -4.55 19.65 -14.10
C ILE A 45 -4.73 20.18 -12.67
N ALA A 46 -3.65 20.34 -11.90
CA ALA A 46 -3.75 20.79 -10.51
C ALA A 46 -4.22 22.25 -10.43
N PRO A 47 -5.02 22.60 -9.41
CA PRO A 47 -5.22 23.98 -9.03
C PRO A 47 -3.85 24.64 -8.81
N LYS A 48 -3.70 25.86 -9.30
CA LYS A 48 -2.39 26.50 -9.45
C LYS A 48 -1.67 26.66 -8.11
N GLU A 49 -2.41 26.96 -7.05
CA GLU A 49 -1.94 27.11 -5.68
C GLU A 49 -1.47 25.77 -5.09
N LEU A 50 -2.02 24.66 -5.57
CA LEU A 50 -1.76 23.32 -5.06
C LEU A 50 -0.79 22.51 -5.91
N ALA A 51 -0.42 22.99 -7.10
CA ALA A 51 0.41 22.27 -8.07
C ALA A 51 1.68 21.67 -7.43
N TYR A 52 2.40 22.45 -6.62
CA TYR A 52 3.60 21.98 -5.97
C TYR A 52 3.35 20.92 -4.88
N GLU A 53 2.36 21.13 -4.00
CA GLU A 53 2.06 20.18 -2.92
C GLU A 53 1.47 18.86 -3.44
N MET A 54 0.64 18.92 -4.49
CA MET A 54 0.14 17.72 -5.17
C MET A 54 1.28 16.91 -5.77
N LEU A 55 2.17 17.57 -6.51
CA LEU A 55 3.31 16.93 -7.17
C LEU A 55 4.26 16.28 -6.14
N LYS A 56 4.60 17.01 -5.08
CA LYS A 56 5.40 16.53 -3.94
C LYS A 56 4.76 15.32 -3.27
N THR A 57 3.46 15.37 -3.00
CA THR A 57 2.71 14.27 -2.38
C THR A 57 2.70 13.03 -3.27
N MET A 58 2.44 13.19 -4.57
CA MET A 58 2.44 12.08 -5.52
C MET A 58 3.81 11.44 -5.66
N ALA A 59 4.87 12.24 -5.74
CA ALA A 59 6.23 11.74 -5.75
C ALA A 59 6.53 10.90 -4.50
N GLN A 60 6.27 11.44 -3.32
CA GLN A 60 6.48 10.72 -2.06
C GLN A 60 5.65 9.44 -1.94
N ARG A 61 4.42 9.41 -2.47
CA ARG A 61 3.59 8.20 -2.49
C ARG A 61 4.16 7.14 -3.43
N CYS A 62 4.63 7.53 -4.61
CA CYS A 62 5.27 6.62 -5.55
C CYS A 62 6.52 5.98 -4.94
N GLU A 63 7.35 6.79 -4.29
CA GLU A 63 8.58 6.32 -3.66
C GLU A 63 8.30 5.38 -2.47
N ARG A 64 7.33 5.71 -1.62
CA ARG A 64 6.90 4.82 -0.52
C ARG A 64 6.34 3.50 -1.04
N SER A 65 5.47 3.57 -2.06
CA SER A 65 4.89 2.37 -2.68
C SER A 65 5.96 1.48 -3.29
N LYS A 66 6.98 2.05 -3.95
CA LYS A 66 8.12 1.31 -4.48
C LYS A 66 8.86 0.55 -3.38
N ARG A 67 9.18 1.21 -2.26
CA ARG A 67 9.87 0.58 -1.13
C ARG A 67 9.05 -0.54 -0.50
N MET A 68 7.75 -0.34 -0.33
CA MET A 68 6.85 -1.39 0.20
C MET A 68 6.78 -2.60 -0.72
N ALA A 69 6.66 -2.39 -2.03
CA ALA A 69 6.66 -3.48 -3.00
C ALA A 69 8.00 -4.24 -2.97
N GLN A 70 9.13 -3.53 -2.92
CA GLN A 70 10.45 -4.14 -2.81
C GLN A 70 10.59 -4.99 -1.54
N ALA A 71 10.18 -4.46 -0.38
CA ALA A 71 10.21 -5.21 0.88
C ALA A 71 9.33 -6.48 0.83
N MET A 72 8.13 -6.41 0.23
CA MET A 72 7.26 -7.59 0.07
C MET A 72 7.88 -8.64 -0.86
N HIS A 73 8.56 -8.23 -1.92
CA HIS A 73 9.28 -9.15 -2.79
C HIS A 73 10.45 -9.83 -2.06
N GLU A 74 11.23 -9.08 -1.27
CA GLU A 74 12.33 -9.62 -0.46
C GLU A 74 11.85 -10.64 0.58
N GLU A 75 10.71 -10.39 1.25
CA GLU A 75 10.11 -11.35 2.19
C GLU A 75 9.67 -12.65 1.50
N MET A 76 9.12 -12.55 0.28
CA MET A 76 8.64 -13.70 -0.49
C MET A 76 9.78 -14.53 -1.10
N GLU A 77 10.92 -13.91 -1.42
CA GLU A 77 12.08 -14.57 -2.01
C GLU A 77 12.97 -15.29 -1.00
N THR A 78 12.71 -15.18 0.32
CA THR A 78 13.39 -16.01 1.31
C THR A 78 12.89 -17.46 1.22
N PRO A 79 13.70 -18.43 0.73
CA PRO A 79 13.30 -19.82 0.77
C PRO A 79 13.35 -20.25 2.23
N LYS A 80 12.19 -20.62 2.79
CA LYS A 80 12.12 -21.35 4.05
C LYS A 80 12.89 -22.65 3.83
N VAL A 81 14.14 -22.70 4.26
CA VAL A 81 14.97 -23.91 4.24
C VAL A 81 14.27 -24.96 5.09
N GLU A 82 13.62 -25.91 4.42
CA GLU A 82 13.17 -27.15 5.03
C GLU A 82 14.37 -28.04 5.35
N GLY A 83 14.44 -28.50 6.60
CA GLY A 83 15.16 -29.72 6.99
C GLY A 83 15.81 -29.67 8.38
N PRO A 84 15.99 -30.81 9.10
CA PRO A 84 15.76 -32.19 8.65
C PRO A 84 14.79 -33.00 9.52
N GLU A 85 14.02 -33.83 8.81
CA GLU A 85 13.67 -35.22 9.10
C GLU A 85 14.33 -35.83 10.36
N ARG A 86 13.54 -36.05 11.42
CA ARG A 86 13.90 -37.01 12.48
C ARG A 86 13.23 -38.34 12.22
N ARG A 87 14.01 -39.21 11.58
CA ARG A 87 13.96 -40.66 11.62
C ARG A 87 13.63 -41.15 13.04
N GLY A 88 12.43 -41.70 13.22
CA GLY A 88 12.04 -42.52 14.38
C GLY A 88 11.51 -43.85 13.87
N GLY A 89 12.38 -44.86 13.80
CA GLY A 89 11.99 -46.24 13.57
C GLY A 89 11.76 -46.96 14.89
N GLY A 90 10.79 -47.87 14.92
CA GLY A 90 10.57 -48.81 16.02
C GLY A 90 9.15 -49.37 16.12
N GLU A 91 8.93 -50.50 15.44
CA GLU A 91 8.11 -51.67 15.81
C GLU A 91 6.63 -51.48 16.24
N SER A 92 5.66 -51.91 15.42
CA SER A 92 5.07 -53.27 15.36
C SER A 92 4.01 -53.56 16.45
N LEU A 93 2.72 -53.58 16.08
CA LEU A 93 1.85 -54.77 16.20
C LEU A 93 0.41 -54.51 15.68
N ASP A 94 -0.04 -55.47 14.89
CA ASP A 94 -1.40 -55.79 14.42
C ASP A 94 -2.43 -55.95 15.56
N THR A 95 -3.61 -55.29 15.49
CA THR A 95 -4.98 -55.91 15.66
C THR A 95 -6.13 -54.89 15.38
N PRO A 96 -7.30 -55.31 14.84
CA PRO A 96 -8.40 -54.44 14.37
C PRO A 96 -9.54 -54.25 15.44
N PRO A 97 -10.66 -53.51 15.15
CA PRO A 97 -11.47 -52.79 16.15
C PRO A 97 -12.72 -53.55 16.64
N PRO A 98 -13.47 -52.98 17.62
CA PRO A 98 -14.91 -53.01 17.49
C PRO A 98 -15.64 -51.68 17.78
N GLU A 99 -16.47 -51.31 16.81
CA GLU A 99 -17.81 -50.70 16.87
C GLU A 99 -18.41 -50.26 18.22
N ARG A 100 -18.99 -49.04 18.25
CA ARG A 100 -20.45 -48.73 18.19
C ARG A 100 -20.89 -47.59 19.11
N GLY A 101 -21.67 -46.68 18.52
CA GLY A 101 -22.57 -45.75 19.20
C GLY A 101 -22.02 -44.32 19.19
N GLY A 102 -22.67 -43.32 18.64
CA GLY A 102 -24.01 -43.24 18.10
C GLY A 102 -24.40 -41.76 18.07
N ALA A 103 -25.21 -41.42 17.07
CA ALA A 103 -26.08 -40.26 17.03
C ALA A 103 -25.48 -38.86 16.73
N ARG A 104 -25.79 -38.44 15.50
CA ARG A 104 -26.59 -37.24 15.16
C ARG A 104 -25.94 -35.87 15.35
N GLY A 105 -25.84 -35.16 14.22
CA GLY A 105 -26.02 -33.70 14.21
C GLY A 105 -25.18 -32.97 13.18
N ALA A 106 -25.52 -33.09 11.89
CA ALA A 106 -25.12 -32.09 10.89
C ALA A 106 -26.22 -30.99 10.79
N PRO A 107 -26.05 -29.96 9.97
CA PRO A 107 -25.51 -28.65 10.31
C PRO A 107 -26.58 -27.56 10.20
N ARG A 108 -26.52 -26.46 10.97
CA ARG A 108 -27.32 -25.27 10.67
C ARG A 108 -26.60 -23.96 10.92
N THR A 109 -26.21 -23.36 9.80
CA THR A 109 -26.10 -21.92 9.54
C THR A 109 -27.21 -21.10 10.20
N ARG A 110 -26.86 -19.97 10.83
CA ARG A 110 -27.74 -18.80 10.93
C ARG A 110 -26.96 -17.51 11.24
N CYS A 111 -26.67 -16.73 10.20
CA CYS A 111 -26.81 -15.27 10.29
C CYS A 111 -28.29 -14.98 10.05
N PRO A 112 -28.94 -14.07 10.82
CA PRO A 112 -29.09 -12.70 10.34
C PRO A 112 -29.16 -11.65 11.47
N GLY A 113 -28.87 -10.40 11.14
CA GLY A 113 -29.04 -9.28 12.07
C GLY A 113 -28.67 -7.93 11.49
N LEU A 114 -29.22 -7.60 10.32
CA LEU A 114 -29.36 -6.22 9.87
C LEU A 114 -30.24 -5.47 10.87
N HIS A 115 -29.72 -4.40 11.47
CA HIS A 115 -30.55 -3.27 11.86
C HIS A 115 -29.84 -1.99 11.42
N MET A 116 -30.21 -1.53 10.23
CA MET A 116 -30.19 -0.12 9.86
C MET A 116 -31.32 0.53 10.63
N GLU A 117 -31.02 1.48 11.50
CA GLU A 117 -31.97 2.52 11.89
C GLU A 117 -31.37 3.84 11.45
N ALA A 118 -31.93 4.35 10.35
CA ALA A 118 -31.86 5.72 9.95
C ALA A 118 -33.16 6.35 10.43
N SER A 119 -33.07 7.32 11.35
CA SER A 119 -34.18 8.22 11.66
C SER A 119 -33.64 9.60 12.01
N HIS A 120 -34.08 10.55 11.20
CA HIS A 120 -33.88 11.99 11.32
C HIS A 120 -34.39 12.56 12.65
N PHE A 121 -33.65 13.49 13.26
CA PHE A 121 -33.96 14.92 13.26
C PHE A 121 -32.75 15.72 13.77
#